data_AF-A0A916PV35-F1
#
_entry.id   AF-A0A916PV35-F1
#
_cell.length_a   1.000
_cell.length_b   1.000
_cell.length_c   1.000
_cell.angle_alpha   90.00
_cell.angle_beta   90.00
_cell.angle_gamma   90.00
#
_symmetry.space_group_name_H-M   'P 1'
#
loop_
_entity.id
_entity.type
_entity.pdbx_description
1 polymer ?
#
loop_
_entity_poly.entity_id
_entity_poly.type
_entity_poly.pdbx_seq_one_letter_code
_entity_poly.pdbx_strand_id
1 'polypeptide(L)'
;MEVSAIFLISCGLVTLIMLLVLSRPHQLRWDKKLGLWLSNVWQWWQDLQEDIECAPLEQKLNELVKRRWDVAERLLKAQKLRSPNQKRKWYLEKVIYDLKRGR
;
A
#
# COMPACT_ATOMS: atom_id res chain seq x y z
N MET A 1 -9.16 -7.79 -17.52
CA MET A 1 -8.17 -8.87 -17.33
C MET A 1 -6.80 -8.46 -17.90
N GLU A 2 -6.41 -7.18 -17.80
CA GLU A 2 -5.19 -6.66 -18.43
C GLU A 2 -4.06 -6.35 -17.44
N VAL A 3 -4.39 -6.27 -16.14
CA VAL A 3 -3.44 -5.92 -15.07
C VAL A 3 -2.42 -7.04 -14.82
N SER A 4 -2.81 -8.29 -15.07
CA SER A 4 -1.96 -9.48 -14.89
C SER A 4 -0.81 -9.55 -15.90
N ALA A 5 -0.99 -9.08 -17.13
CA ALA A 5 0.06 -9.11 -18.16
C ALA A 5 1.19 -8.11 -17.86
N ILE A 6 0.84 -6.93 -17.34
CA ILE A 6 1.80 -5.87 -16.96
C ILE A 6 2.65 -6.33 -15.76
N PHE A 7 2.06 -7.07 -14.82
CA PHE A 7 2.77 -7.67 -13.68
C PHE A 7 3.78 -8.75 -14.10
N LEU A 8 3.45 -9.56 -15.10
CA LEU A 8 4.35 -10.61 -15.60
C LEU A 8 5.55 -10.03 -16.37
N ILE A 9 5.32 -8.98 -17.17
CA ILE A 9 6.40 -8.31 -17.92
C ILE A 9 7.36 -7.59 -16.98
N SER A 10 6.84 -6.90 -15.95
CA SER A 10 7.67 -6.23 -14.95
C SER A 10 8.48 -7.21 -14.10
N CYS A 11 7.90 -8.34 -13.69
CA CYS A 11 8.60 -9.37 -12.93
C CYS A 11 9.72 -10.04 -13.75
N GLY A 12 9.46 -10.30 -15.05
CA GLY A 12 10.46 -10.85 -15.97
C GLY A 12 11.66 -9.92 -16.19
N LEU A 13 11.41 -8.61 -16.39
CA LEU A 13 12.48 -7.61 -16.55
C LEU A 13 13.32 -7.46 -15.28
N VAL A 14 12.72 -7.45 -14.09
CA VAL A 14 13.44 -7.37 -12.81
C VAL A 14 14.32 -8.60 -12.59
N THR A 15 13.80 -9.78 -12.91
CA THR A 15 14.56 -11.04 -12.80
C THR A 15 15.73 -11.09 -13.79
N LEU A 16 15.51 -10.62 -15.02
CA LEU A 16 16.56 -10.51 -16.04
C LEU A 16 17.66 -9.51 -15.65
N ILE A 17 17.28 -8.36 -15.09
CA ILE A 17 18.22 -7.35 -14.59
C ILE A 17 19.03 -7.91 -13.41
N MET A 18 18.39 -8.62 -12.47
CA MET A 18 19.08 -9.28 -11.36
C MET A 18 20.09 -10.34 -11.84
N LEU A 19 19.74 -11.14 -12.85
CA LEU A 19 20.64 -12.12 -13.45
C LEU A 19 21.81 -11.48 -14.19
N LEU A 20 21.55 -10.40 -14.95
CA LEU A 20 22.60 -9.63 -15.64
C LEU A 20 23.56 -8.93 -14.68
N VAL A 21 23.07 -8.51 -13.51
CA VAL A 21 23.88 -7.93 -12.43
C VAL A 21 24.74 -9.00 -11.75
N LEU A 22 24.23 -10.22 -11.57
CA LEU A 22 24.98 -11.35 -11.01
C LEU A 22 26.08 -11.90 -11.95
N SER A 23 25.98 -11.68 -13.27
CA SER A 23 26.93 -12.19 -14.25
C SER A 23 28.14 -11.28 -14.54
N ARG A 24 28.35 -10.16 -13.84
CA ARG A 24 29.55 -9.30 -14.03
C ARG A 24 30.43 -9.23 -12.78
N PRO A 25 31.59 -9.91 -12.75
CA PRO A 25 32.54 -9.78 -11.67
C PRO A 25 33.56 -8.67 -11.99
N HIS A 26 33.30 -7.41 -11.62
CA HIS A 26 34.39 -6.44 -11.34
C HIS A 26 33.93 -5.14 -10.63
N GLN A 27 34.26 -5.06 -9.33
CA GLN A 27 34.57 -3.90 -8.47
C GLN A 27 33.76 -2.58 -8.47
N LEU A 28 33.04 -2.38 -7.35
CA LEU A 28 33.28 -1.38 -6.28
C LEU A 28 33.40 0.12 -6.65
N ARG A 29 32.26 0.79 -6.91
CA ARG A 29 32.08 2.23 -6.55
C ARG A 29 30.60 2.69 -6.52
N TRP A 30 29.65 1.84 -6.12
CA TRP A 30 28.21 2.21 -6.14
C TRP A 30 27.50 2.14 -4.79
N ASP A 31 28.22 1.84 -3.71
CA ASP A 31 27.64 1.48 -2.42
C ASP A 31 26.67 2.52 -1.83
N LYS A 32 27.05 3.80 -1.83
CA LYS A 32 26.26 4.84 -1.15
C LYS A 32 25.03 5.26 -1.93
N LYS A 33 25.11 5.29 -3.27
CA LYS A 33 24.02 5.75 -4.13
C LYS A 33 22.93 4.67 -4.27
N LEU A 34 23.32 3.40 -4.27
CA LEU A 34 22.39 2.28 -4.27
C LEU A 34 21.64 2.18 -2.94
N GLY A 35 22.30 2.37 -1.80
CA GLY A 35 21.63 2.36 -0.49
C GLY A 35 20.49 3.39 -0.39
N LEU A 36 20.74 4.64 -0.81
CA LEU A 36 19.74 5.72 -0.82
C LEU A 36 18.60 5.49 -1.83
N TRP A 37 18.91 4.91 -2.99
CA TRP A 37 17.88 4.56 -3.97
C TRP A 37 17.02 3.39 -3.50
N LEU A 38 17.65 2.35 -2.92
CA LEU A 38 16.97 1.19 -2.34
C LEU A 38 16.08 1.60 -1.16
N SER A 39 16.49 2.54 -0.31
CA SER A 39 15.63 3.03 0.78
C SER A 39 14.37 3.74 0.26
N ASN A 40 14.51 4.56 -0.79
CA ASN A 40 13.36 5.25 -1.40
C ASN A 40 12.42 4.26 -2.09
N VAL A 41 12.98 3.27 -2.79
CA VAL A 41 12.18 2.21 -3.44
C VAL A 41 11.47 1.35 -2.39
N TRP A 42 12.17 0.99 -1.31
CA TRP A 42 11.58 0.21 -0.22
C TRP A 42 10.43 0.97 0.46
N GLN A 43 10.61 2.26 0.73
CA GLN A 43 9.58 3.09 1.32
C GLN A 43 8.36 3.25 0.40
N TRP A 44 8.58 3.47 -0.90
CA TRP A 44 7.50 3.47 -1.88
C TRP A 44 6.76 2.12 -1.94
N TRP A 45 7.49 1.01 -1.82
CA TRP A 45 6.89 -0.32 -1.81
C TRP A 45 6.03 -0.57 -0.57
N GLN A 46 6.45 -0.05 0.59
CA GLN A 46 5.66 -0.10 1.83
C GLN A 46 4.37 0.71 1.72
N ASP A 47 4.44 1.92 1.15
CA ASP A 47 3.26 2.77 0.92
C ASP A 47 2.26 2.07 -0.03
N LEU A 48 2.78 1.44 -1.09
CA LEU A 48 1.95 0.70 -2.06
C LEU A 48 1.25 -0.50 -1.42
N GLN A 49 1.96 -1.23 -0.55
CA GLN A 49 1.38 -2.36 0.17
C GLN A 49 0.27 -1.90 1.12
N GLU A 50 0.45 -0.78 1.82
CA GLU A 50 -0.59 -0.23 2.70
C GLU A 50 -1.84 0.17 1.90
N ASP A 51 -1.68 0.77 0.72
CA ASP A 51 -2.81 1.13 -0.16
C ASP A 51 -3.56 -0.10 -0.70
N ILE A 52 -2.84 -1.16 -1.10
CA ILE A 52 -3.45 -2.42 -1.55
C ILE A 52 -4.26 -3.08 -0.43
N GLU A 53 -3.76 -3.05 0.81
CA GLU A 53 -4.48 -3.58 1.96
C GLU A 53 -5.69 -2.71 2.37
N CYS A 54 -5.62 -1.40 2.14
CA CYS A 54 -6.70 -0.46 2.46
C CYS A 54 -7.85 -0.51 1.45
N ALA A 55 -7.57 -0.70 0.15
CA ALA A 55 -8.58 -0.73 -0.92
C ALA A 55 -9.83 -1.62 -0.63
N PRO A 56 -9.69 -2.89 -0.20
CA PRO A 56 -10.86 -3.72 0.11
C PRO A 56 -11.62 -3.23 1.35
N LEU A 57 -10.94 -2.63 2.33
CA LEU A 57 -11.56 -2.05 3.52
C LEU A 57 -12.35 -0.79 3.16
N GLU A 58 -11.82 0.06 2.27
CA GLU A 58 -12.53 1.25 1.79
C GLU A 58 -13.78 0.88 1.00
N GLN A 59 -13.70 -0.12 0.12
CA GLN A 59 -14.87 -0.61 -0.60
C GLN A 59 -15.94 -1.12 0.38
N LYS A 60 -15.53 -1.92 1.37
CA LYS A 60 -16.43 -2.44 2.40
C LYS A 60 -17.07 -1.35 3.25
N LEU A 61 -16.30 -0.32 3.61
CA LEU A 61 -16.82 0.84 4.32
C LEU A 61 -17.90 1.55 3.47
N ASN A 62 -17.64 1.76 2.18
CA ASN A 62 -18.62 2.37 1.27
C ASN A 62 -19.90 1.56 1.13
N GLU A 63 -19.78 0.24 1.02
CA GLU A 63 -20.95 -0.64 0.99
C GLU A 63 -21.76 -0.51 2.28
N LEU A 64 -21.09 -0.47 3.44
CA LEU A 64 -21.77 -0.25 4.72
C LEU A 64 -22.46 1.11 4.80
N VAL A 65 -21.85 2.19 4.32
CA VAL A 65 -22.48 3.53 4.31
C VAL A 65 -23.37 3.79 3.09
N LYS A 66 -23.75 2.74 2.34
CA LYS A 66 -24.63 2.85 1.14
C LYS A 66 -24.09 3.84 0.09
N ARG A 67 -22.78 3.79 -0.17
CA ARG A 67 -22.04 4.64 -1.13
C ARG A 67 -22.04 6.14 -0.80
N ARG A 68 -22.35 6.51 0.45
CA ARG A 68 -22.24 7.88 0.95
C ARG A 68 -20.83 8.18 1.44
N TRP A 69 -19.97 8.56 0.50
CA TRP A 69 -18.55 8.87 0.76
C TRP A 69 -18.36 9.97 1.81
N ASP A 70 -19.25 10.95 1.85
CA ASP A 70 -19.27 12.04 2.83
C ASP A 70 -19.42 11.51 4.27
N VAL A 71 -20.25 10.48 4.47
CA VAL A 71 -20.45 9.84 5.77
C VAL A 71 -19.22 9.04 6.17
N ALA A 72 -18.65 8.27 5.24
CA ALA A 72 -17.42 7.51 5.48
C ALA A 72 -16.26 8.44 5.91
N GLU A 73 -16.08 9.57 5.22
CA GLU A 73 -15.03 10.52 5.54
C GLU A 73 -15.25 11.18 6.91
N ARG A 74 -16.49 11.55 7.25
CA ARG A 74 -16.83 12.11 8.56
C ARG A 74 -16.55 11.13 9.69
N LEU A 75 -16.86 9.84 9.50
CA LEU A 75 -16.59 8.79 10.48
C LEU A 75 -15.09 8.59 10.69
N LEU A 76 -14.31 8.56 9.61
CA LEU A 76 -12.85 8.47 9.68
C LEU A 76 -12.24 9.69 10.37
N LYS A 77 -12.70 10.91 10.05
CA LYS A 77 -12.25 12.14 10.72
C LYS A 77 -12.58 12.12 12.21
N ALA A 78 -13.80 11.70 12.58
CA ALA A 78 -14.20 11.60 13.97
C ALA A 78 -13.31 10.62 14.75
N GLN A 79 -12.94 9.49 14.15
CA GLN A 79 -12.08 8.52 14.81
C GLN A 79 -10.62 8.97 14.87
N LYS A 80 -10.14 9.69 13.87
CA LYS A 80 -8.81 10.31 13.87
C LYS A 80 -8.66 11.37 14.97
N LEU A 81 -9.71 12.13 15.24
CA LEU A 81 -9.74 13.08 16.37
C LEU A 81 -9.69 12.37 17.73
N ARG A 82 -10.32 11.20 17.87
CA ARG A 82 -10.35 10.45 19.12
C ARG A 82 -9.08 9.66 19.40
N SER A 83 -8.44 9.14 18.35
CA SER A 83 -7.25 8.30 18.47
C SER A 83 -6.24 8.72 17.42
N PRO A 84 -5.45 9.79 17.66
CA PRO A 84 -4.42 10.23 16.72
C PRO A 84 -3.28 9.19 16.62
N ASN A 85 -2.45 9.33 15.59
CA ASN A 85 -1.24 8.53 15.35
C ASN A 85 -1.46 7.04 15.03
N GLN A 86 -2.64 6.66 14.56
CA GLN A 86 -2.88 5.30 14.07
C GLN A 86 -2.69 5.22 12.55
N LYS A 87 -2.42 4.00 12.07
CA LYS A 87 -2.33 3.71 10.63
C LYS A 87 -3.71 3.83 9.96
N ARG A 88 -3.73 4.09 8.65
CA ARG A 88 -4.99 4.23 7.88
C ARG A 88 -5.85 2.98 7.99
N LYS A 89 -5.23 1.81 7.86
CA LYS A 89 -5.86 0.50 8.03
C LYS A 89 -6.62 0.37 9.35
N TRP A 90 -6.02 0.80 10.45
CA TRP A 90 -6.64 0.72 11.78
C TRP A 90 -7.92 1.54 11.85
N TYR A 91 -7.93 2.76 11.29
CA TYR A 91 -9.14 3.59 11.25
C TYR A 91 -10.26 2.93 10.43
N LEU A 92 -9.92 2.37 9.26
CA LEU A 92 -10.89 1.68 8.41
C LEU A 92 -11.49 0.47 9.14
N GLU A 93 -10.66 -0.40 9.70
CA GLU A 93 -11.10 -1.57 10.48
C GLU A 93 -11.98 -1.15 11.66
N LYS A 94 -11.58 -0.11 12.38
CA LYS A 94 -12.29 0.35 13.56
C LYS A 94 -13.68 0.90 13.21
N VAL A 95 -13.79 1.75 12.18
CA VAL A 95 -15.07 2.29 11.73
C VAL A 95 -15.97 1.18 11.20
N ILE A 96 -15.43 0.22 10.42
CA ILE A 96 -16.19 -0.93 9.93
C ILE A 96 -16.73 -1.78 11.09
N TYR A 97 -15.91 -2.03 12.11
CA TYR A 97 -16.32 -2.76 13.30
C TYR A 97 -17.45 -2.04 14.05
N ASP A 98 -17.31 -0.73 14.28
CA ASP A 98 -18.32 0.06 15.00
C ASP A 98 -19.65 0.13 14.22
N LEU A 99 -19.59 0.27 12.89
CA LEU A 99 -20.77 0.24 12.01
C LEU A 99 -21.48 -1.12 11.99
N LYS A 100 -20.73 -2.23 12.14
CA LYS A 100 -21.30 -3.57 12.22
C LYS A 100 -21.91 -3.89 13.57
N ARG A 101 -21.34 -3.34 14.65
CA ARG A 101 -21.81 -3.57 16.03
C ARG A 101 -23.04 -2.75 16.39
N GLY A 102 -23.23 -1.59 15.76
CA GLY A 102 -24.38 -0.71 15.98
C GLY A 102 -25.62 -1.02 15.13
N ARG A 103 -25.62 -2.09 14.35
CA ARG A 103 -26.79 -2.64 13.64
C ARG A 103 -27.16 -3.98 14.23
#